data_AF-A0A3A5WZX5-F1
#
_entry.id   AF-A0A3A5WZX5-F1
#
_cell.length_a   1.000
_cell.length_b   1.000
_cell.length_c   1.000
_cell.angle_alpha   90.00
_cell.angle_beta   90.00
_cell.angle_gamma   90.00
#
_symmetry.space_group_name_H-M   'P 1'
#
loop_
_entity.id
_entity.type
_entity.pdbx_description
1 polymer ?
#
loop_
_entity_poly.entity_id
_entity_poly.type
_entity_poly.pdbx_seq_one_letter_code
_entity_poly.pdbx_strand_id
1 'polypeptide(L)'
;MTWKELKKTIIAEYDSRNLKSRVRYNAIERIEIFIEQHHVQAIKEVKKLMVVNKQCLKKQYAEQKGKSISGAESSVIDEIYNQLSNL
;
A
#
# COMPACT_ATOMS: atom_id res chain seq x y z
N MET A 1 -14.11 3.07 -3.15
CA MET A 1 -13.33 2.61 -1.99
C MET A 1 -12.37 3.72 -1.56
N THR A 2 -12.39 4.06 -0.28
CA THR A 2 -11.45 4.97 0.39
C THR A 2 -10.20 4.22 0.84
N TRP A 3 -9.13 4.93 1.20
CA TRP A 3 -7.94 4.29 1.76
C TRP A 3 -8.24 3.48 3.03
N LYS A 4 -9.10 4.01 3.91
CA LYS A 4 -9.51 3.34 5.15
C LYS A 4 -10.17 1.98 4.89
N GLU A 5 -11.00 1.89 3.85
CA GLU A 5 -11.63 0.64 3.43
C GLU A 5 -10.60 -0.33 2.84
N LEU A 6 -9.73 0.14 1.95
CA LEU A 6 -8.65 -0.66 1.38
C LEU A 6 -7.75 -1.25 2.47
N LYS A 7 -7.34 -0.42 3.43
CA LYS A 7 -6.51 -0.84 4.58
C LYS A 7 -7.15 -1.98 5.36
N LYS A 8 -8.46 -1.91 5.62
CA LYS A 8 -9.20 -3.01 6.27
C LYS A 8 -9.15 -4.28 5.43
N THR A 9 -9.35 -4.18 4.11
CA THR A 9 -9.27 -5.32 3.20
C THR A 9 -7.88 -5.96 3.19
N ILE A 10 -6.81 -5.16 3.12
CA ILE A 10 -5.42 -5.66 3.16
C ILE A 10 -5.15 -6.40 4.49
N ILE A 11 -5.60 -5.84 5.61
CA ILE A 11 -5.44 -6.48 6.93
C ILE A 11 -6.19 -7.81 6.99
N ALA A 12 -7.45 -7.83 6.54
CA ALA A 12 -8.26 -9.04 6.49
C ALA A 12 -7.62 -10.13 5.61
N GLU A 13 -7.05 -9.76 4.47
CA GLU A 13 -6.32 -10.66 3.58
C GLU A 13 -5.11 -11.27 4.30
N TYR A 14 -4.31 -10.45 4.98
CA TYR A 14 -3.16 -10.93 5.76
C TYR A 14 -3.56 -11.84 6.91
N ASP A 15 -4.64 -11.51 7.63
CA ASP A 15 -5.16 -12.36 8.70
C ASP A 15 -5.65 -13.71 8.14
N SER A 16 -6.39 -13.71 7.02
CA SER A 16 -6.91 -14.93 6.39
C SER A 16 -5.81 -15.89 5.92
N ARG A 17 -4.67 -15.36 5.49
CA ARG A 17 -3.50 -16.14 5.04
C ARG A 17 -2.54 -16.49 6.19
N ASN A 18 -2.92 -16.20 7.43
CA ASN A 18 -2.08 -16.36 8.61
C ASN A 18 -0.73 -15.62 8.48
N LEU A 19 -0.73 -14.46 7.80
CA LEU A 19 0.40 -13.57 7.58
C LEU A 19 0.42 -12.40 8.57
N LYS A 20 -0.40 -12.44 9.63
CA LYS A 20 -0.41 -11.43 10.68
C LYS A 20 0.99 -11.21 11.27
N SER A 21 1.55 -10.01 11.08
CA SER A 21 2.82 -9.65 11.72
C SER A 21 2.92 -8.15 11.96
N ARG A 22 3.54 -7.78 13.08
CA ARG A 22 3.80 -6.38 13.43
C ARG A 22 4.59 -5.66 12.33
N VAL A 23 5.50 -6.37 11.66
CA VAL A 23 6.30 -5.80 10.57
C VAL A 23 5.44 -5.41 9.36
N ARG A 24 4.47 -6.25 8.98
CA ARG A 24 3.54 -5.95 7.88
C ARG A 24 2.58 -4.81 8.23
N TYR A 25 2.03 -4.80 9.43
CA TYR A 25 1.14 -3.71 9.86
C TYR A 25 1.87 -2.37 9.95
N ASN A 26 3.08 -2.36 10.49
CA ASN A 26 3.92 -1.17 10.47
C ASN A 26 4.27 -0.73 9.02
N ALA A 27 4.39 -1.66 8.08
CA ALA A 27 4.62 -1.33 6.67
C ALA A 27 3.38 -0.67 6.03
N ILE A 28 2.16 -1.13 6.37
CA ILE A 28 0.91 -0.48 5.95
C ILE A 28 0.88 0.97 6.42
N GLU A 29 1.14 1.23 7.70
CA GLU A 29 1.15 2.60 8.24
C GLU A 29 2.17 3.50 7.53
N ARG A 30 3.38 2.99 7.24
CA ARG A 30 4.40 3.77 6.53
C ARG A 30 4.00 4.09 5.09
N ILE A 31 3.30 3.18 4.42
CA ILE A 31 2.84 3.38 3.05
C ILE A 31 1.62 4.32 3.02
N GLU A 32 0.75 4.26 4.02
CA GLU A 32 -0.33 5.24 4.22
C GLU A 32 0.24 6.65 4.31
N ILE A 33 1.21 6.89 5.19
CA ILE A 33 1.87 8.20 5.33
C ILE A 33 2.45 8.67 3.99
N PHE A 34 3.08 7.78 3.23
CA PHE A 34 3.60 8.11 1.91
C PHE A 34 2.50 8.51 0.93
N ILE A 35 1.38 7.76 0.88
CA ILE A 35 0.25 8.06 0.01
C ILE A 35 -0.44 9.36 0.42
N GLU A 36 -0.55 9.63 1.73
CA GLU A 36 -1.06 10.89 2.25
C GLU A 36 -0.21 12.08 1.80
N GLN A 37 1.12 11.94 1.77
CA GLN A 37 2.03 13.02 1.42
C GLN A 37 2.13 13.26 -0.10
N HIS A 38 2.12 12.19 -0.90
CA HIS A 38 2.49 12.26 -2.33
C HIS A 38 1.34 11.93 -3.28
N HIS A 39 0.27 11.29 -2.78
CA HIS A 39 -0.87 10.85 -3.57
C HIS A 39 -2.19 11.17 -2.84
N VAL A 40 -2.31 12.38 -2.27
CA VAL A 40 -3.44 12.82 -1.41
C VAL A 40 -4.82 12.42 -1.95
N GLN A 41 -5.02 12.51 -3.27
CA GLN A 41 -6.31 12.18 -3.87
C GLN A 41 -6.69 10.69 -3.70
N ALA A 42 -5.70 9.79 -3.63
CA ALA A 42 -5.88 8.37 -3.42
C ALA A 42 -6.40 8.02 -2.00
N ILE A 43 -6.24 8.93 -1.03
CA ILE A 43 -6.81 8.75 0.32
C ILE A 43 -8.34 8.73 0.26
N LYS A 44 -8.92 9.63 -0.51
CA LYS A 44 -10.37 9.72 -0.72
C LYS A 44 -10.86 8.68 -1.72
N GLU A 45 -10.09 8.42 -2.77
CA GLU A 45 -10.47 7.51 -3.85
C GLU A 45 -9.26 6.70 -4.33
N VAL A 46 -9.11 5.48 -3.81
CA VAL A 46 -7.92 4.63 -4.07
C VAL A 46 -7.69 4.28 -5.53
N LYS A 47 -8.74 4.27 -6.37
CA LYS A 47 -8.60 4.07 -7.83
C LYS A 47 -7.72 5.15 -8.48
N LYS A 48 -7.62 6.34 -7.89
CA LYS A 48 -6.71 7.40 -8.37
C LYS A 48 -5.23 7.02 -8.27
N LEU A 49 -4.87 6.01 -7.47
CA LEU A 49 -3.50 5.50 -7.42
C LEU A 49 -3.12 4.73 -8.69
N MET A 50 -4.09 4.22 -9.45
CA MET A 50 -3.86 3.43 -10.67
C MET A 50 -3.25 4.23 -11.84
N VAL A 51 -3.25 5.56 -11.77
CA VAL A 51 -2.52 6.41 -12.74
C VAL A 51 -1.02 6.21 -12.64
N VAL A 52 -0.53 5.73 -11.50
CA VAL A 52 0.87 5.36 -11.28
C VAL A 52 0.99 3.86 -11.45
N ASN A 53 1.95 3.40 -12.25
CA ASN A 53 2.27 1.98 -12.35
C ASN A 53 2.84 1.46 -11.02
N LYS A 54 2.51 0.22 -10.64
CA LYS A 54 3.01 -0.44 -9.42
C LYS A 54 4.52 -0.33 -9.20
N GLN A 55 5.33 -0.57 -10.24
CA GLN A 55 6.78 -0.48 -10.14
C GLN A 55 7.25 0.97 -9.97
N CYS A 56 6.57 1.93 -10.60
CA CYS A 56 6.80 3.36 -10.35
C CYS A 56 6.49 3.71 -8.90
N LEU A 57 5.38 3.23 -8.33
CA LEU A 57 5.03 3.52 -6.94
C LEU A 57 6.07 2.94 -5.97
N LYS A 58 6.53 1.70 -6.21
CA LYS A 58 7.63 1.09 -5.44
C LYS A 58 8.91 1.92 -5.52
N LYS A 59 9.25 2.42 -6.71
CA LYS A 59 10.43 3.27 -6.93
C LYS A 59 10.31 4.61 -6.20
N GLN A 60 9.19 5.32 -6.36
CA GLN A 60 8.93 6.60 -5.67
C GLN A 60 8.99 6.43 -4.14
N TYR A 61 8.41 5.34 -3.61
CA TYR A 61 8.50 5.04 -2.19
C TYR A 61 9.94 4.77 -1.72
N ALA A 62 10.73 4.02 -2.50
CA ALA A 62 12.15 3.76 -2.20
C ALA A 62 12.98 5.05 -2.20
N GLU A 63 12.76 5.92 -3.20
CA GLU A 63 13.41 7.22 -3.34
C GLU A 63 13.09 8.13 -2.15
N GLN A 64 11.81 8.26 -1.79
CA GLN A 64 11.40 9.07 -0.63
C GLN A 64 11.95 8.55 0.70
N LYS A 65 12.07 7.22 0.84
CA LYS A 65 12.62 6.58 2.04
C LYS A 65 14.15 6.68 2.11
N GLY A 66 14.83 6.99 1.01
CA GLY A 66 16.29 7.04 0.90
C GLY A 66 16.98 5.68 1.04
N LYS A 67 16.24 4.57 0.93
CA LYS A 67 16.77 3.20 1.02
C LYS A 67 15.83 2.19 0.37
N SER A 68 16.35 0.99 0.12
CA SER A 68 15.57 -0.11 -0.45
C SER A 68 14.31 -0.44 0.36
N ILE A 69 13.26 -0.83 -0.36
CA ILE A 69 12.02 -1.33 0.23
C ILE A 69 12.26 -2.70 0.84
N SER A 70 11.65 -2.94 2.00
CA SER A 70 11.64 -4.26 2.63
C SER A 70 10.63 -5.18 1.94
N GLY A 71 10.77 -6.50 2.15
CA GLY A 71 9.80 -7.47 1.64
C GLY A 71 8.37 -7.19 2.13
N ALA A 72 8.20 -6.72 3.37
CA ALA A 72 6.89 -6.34 3.91
C ALA A 72 6.30 -5.12 3.19
N GLU A 73 7.10 -4.08 2.93
CA GLU A 73 6.64 -2.89 2.20
C GLU A 73 6.31 -3.21 0.74
N SER A 74 7.15 -4.01 0.07
CA SER A 74 6.86 -4.49 -1.28
C SER A 74 5.54 -5.26 -1.32
N SER A 75 5.33 -6.17 -0.36
CA SER A 75 4.12 -6.99 -0.26
C SER A 75 2.87 -6.14 -0.02
N VAL A 76 2.96 -5.05 0.73
CA VAL A 76 1.82 -4.13 0.91
C VAL A 76 1.51 -3.42 -0.40
N ILE A 77 2.51 -2.92 -1.12
CA ILE A 77 2.28 -2.28 -2.42
C ILE A 77 1.71 -3.29 -3.43
N ASP A 78 2.20 -4.53 -3.44
CA ASP A 78 1.62 -5.58 -4.28
C ASP A 78 0.16 -5.83 -3.91
N GLU A 79 -0.17 -5.92 -2.62
CA GLU A 79 -1.53 -6.15 -2.17
C GLU A 79 -2.47 -4.99 -2.52
N ILE A 80 -2.02 -3.74 -2.41
CA ILE A 80 -2.77 -2.57 -2.88
C ILE A 80 -3.19 -2.75 -4.34
N TYR A 81 -2.26 -3.10 -5.23
CA TYR A 81 -2.57 -3.26 -6.66
C TYR A 81 -3.40 -4.50 -6.96
N ASN A 82 -3.23 -5.60 -6.21
CA ASN A 82 -4.07 -6.78 -6.34
C ASN A 82 -5.54 -6.43 -6.02
N GLN A 83 -5.78 -5.74 -4.90
CA GLN A 83 -7.13 -5.30 -4.53
C GLN A 83 -7.69 -4.31 -5.55
N LEU A 84 -6.89 -3.35 -6.04
CA LEU A 84 -7.32 -2.40 -7.07
C LEU A 84 -7.67 -3.06 -8.41
N SER A 85 -6.98 -4.14 -8.78
CA SER A 85 -7.24 -4.85 -10.04
C SER A 85 -8.53 -5.68 -10.01
N ASN A 86 -9.07 -5.93 -8.80
CA ASN A 86 -10.30 -6.69 -8.58
C ASN A 86 -11.53 -5.78 -8.32
N LEU A 87 -11.41 -4.45 -8.51
CA LEU A 87 -12.47 -3.44 -8.33
C LEU A 87 -13.06 -2.93 -9.65
#